data_AF-A0A2N2DLY3-F1
#
_entry.id   AF-A0A2N2DLY3-F1
#
_cell.length_a   1.000
_cell.length_b   1.000
_cell.length_c   1.000
_cell.angle_alpha   90.00
_cell.angle_beta   90.00
_cell.angle_gamma   90.00
#
_symmetry.space_group_name_H-M   'P 1'
#
loop_
_entity.id
_entity.type
_entity.pdbx_description
1 polymer ?
#
loop_
_entity_poly.entity_id
_entity_poly.type
_entity_poly.pdbx_seq_one_letter_code
_entity_poly.pdbx_strand_id
1 'polypeptide(L)'
;MVYTQGLHALLRRCPLVAEVKRIMISLPDNLLREVDGIVAAEKLNRSEFIREAMKLYIQERKRRTIREQMKKGYMEMAKINLALAGENFALEHEVSELYNGRLSEDY
;
A
#
# COMPACT_ATOMS: atom_id res chain seq x y z
N MET A 1 33.05 22.89 15.32
CA MET A 1 33.59 21.53 15.53
C MET A 1 32.44 20.56 15.69
N VAL A 2 32.14 19.78 14.66
CA VAL A 2 31.62 18.38 14.64
C VAL A 2 31.04 18.11 13.25
N TYR A 3 31.88 18.28 12.24
CA TYR A 3 31.75 17.58 10.97
C TYR A 3 32.89 16.57 10.95
N THR A 4 32.65 15.39 10.37
CA THR A 4 33.64 14.34 10.01
C THR A 4 34.09 13.31 11.06
N GLN A 5 33.20 12.77 11.90
CA GLN A 5 33.40 11.43 12.46
C GLN A 5 32.17 10.55 12.24
N GLY A 6 32.06 10.02 11.02
CA GLY A 6 31.05 9.02 10.66
C GLY A 6 31.34 8.28 9.35
N LEU A 7 32.56 8.38 8.82
CA LEU A 7 32.90 7.90 7.47
C LEU A 7 33.63 6.54 7.44
N HIS A 8 33.60 5.78 8.54
CA HIS A 8 34.31 4.49 8.64
C HIS A 8 33.41 3.24 8.69
N ALA A 9 32.10 3.39 8.48
CA ALA A 9 31.17 2.25 8.37
C ALA A 9 30.80 1.95 6.90
N LEU A 10 31.76 2.03 5.98
CA LEU A 10 31.63 1.47 4.62
C LEU A 10 32.05 -0.01 4.60
N LEU A 11 31.47 -0.80 5.52
CA LEU A 11 31.53 -2.25 5.44
C LEU A 11 30.49 -2.72 4.42
N ARG A 12 30.99 -3.08 3.24
CA ARG A 12 30.46 -4.14 2.36
C ARG A 12 28.94 -4.26 2.33
N ARG A 13 28.27 -3.41 1.55
CA ARG A 13 26.99 -3.82 0.93
C ARG A 13 27.31 -4.69 -0.29
N CYS A 14 27.71 -5.94 -0.04
CA CYS A 14 27.42 -6.99 -1.01
C CYS A 14 25.88 -7.05 -1.15
N PRO A 15 25.32 -7.13 -2.37
CA PRO A 15 23.88 -7.28 -2.50
C PRO A 15 23.46 -8.53 -1.72
N LEU A 16 22.49 -8.37 -0.79
CA LEU A 16 21.84 -9.49 -0.14
C LEU A 16 21.26 -10.37 -1.23
N VAL A 17 21.95 -11.47 -1.56
CA VAL A 17 21.32 -12.59 -2.24
C VAL A 17 20.13 -12.95 -1.37
N ALA A 18 18.92 -12.72 -1.87
CA ALA A 18 17.71 -13.00 -1.12
C ALA A 18 17.77 -14.46 -0.65
N GLU A 19 17.89 -14.66 0.65
CA GLU A 19 18.05 -15.99 1.23
C GLU A 19 16.77 -16.78 0.99
N VAL A 20 16.83 -17.78 0.11
CA VAL A 20 15.67 -18.62 -0.20
C VAL A 20 15.57 -19.71 0.87
N LYS A 21 14.56 -19.59 1.73
CA LYS A 21 14.23 -20.65 2.70
C LYS A 21 13.27 -21.65 2.05
N ARG A 22 13.63 -22.94 2.14
CA ARG A 22 12.78 -24.04 1.68
C ARG A 22 11.79 -24.41 2.78
N ILE A 23 10.54 -24.61 2.40
CA ILE A 23 9.47 -25.09 3.29
C ILE A 23 8.85 -26.35 2.68
N MET A 24 8.46 -27.29 3.53
CA MET A 24 7.67 -28.46 3.14
C MET A 24 6.22 -28.21 3.58
N ILE A 25 5.27 -28.35 2.67
CA ILE A 25 3.85 -28.12 2.92
C ILE A 25 3.05 -29.34 2.48
N SER A 26 1.98 -29.65 3.21
CA SER A 26 1.00 -30.67 2.81
C SER A 26 -0.22 -29.96 2.26
N LEU A 27 -0.67 -30.37 1.06
CA LEU A 27 -1.83 -29.81 0.38
C LEU A 27 -2.79 -30.96 0.01
N PRO A 28 -4.10 -30.71 0.00
CA PRO A 28 -5.06 -31.68 -0.53
C PRO A 28 -4.78 -32.06 -1.99
N ASP A 29 -4.91 -33.34 -2.33
CA ASP A 29 -4.62 -33.86 -3.67
C ASP A 29 -5.52 -33.28 -4.77
N ASN A 30 -6.74 -32.89 -4.43
CA ASN A 30 -7.63 -32.21 -5.39
C ASN A 30 -7.06 -30.84 -5.78
N LEU A 31 -6.66 -30.04 -4.80
CA LEU A 31 -6.06 -28.73 -5.04
C LEU A 31 -4.75 -28.85 -5.80
N LEU A 32 -3.91 -29.84 -5.45
CA LEU A 32 -2.65 -30.05 -6.15
C LEU A 32 -2.87 -30.43 -7.63
N ARG A 33 -3.89 -31.24 -7.93
CA ARG A 33 -4.27 -31.57 -9.31
C ARG A 33 -4.73 -30.36 -10.12
N GLU A 34 -5.49 -29.45 -9.51
CA GLU A 34 -5.90 -28.20 -10.16
C GLU A 34 -4.67 -27.33 -10.49
N VAL A 35 -3.76 -27.19 -9.53
CA VAL A 35 -2.49 -26.47 -9.73
C VAL A 35 -1.68 -27.10 -10.86
N ASP A 36 -1.60 -28.43 -10.90
CA ASP A 36 -0.86 -29.15 -11.94
C ASP A 36 -1.41 -28.92 -13.34
N GLY A 37 -2.74 -28.85 -13.48
CA GLY A 37 -3.39 -28.50 -14.75
C GLY A 37 -2.99 -27.12 -15.25
N ILE A 38 -2.98 -26.12 -14.36
CA ILE A 38 -2.62 -24.74 -14.69
C ILE A 38 -1.13 -24.64 -15.05
N VAL A 39 -0.27 -25.22 -14.20
CA VAL A 39 1.19 -25.22 -14.38
C VAL A 39 1.58 -25.89 -15.70
N ALA A 40 0.89 -26.97 -16.09
CA ALA A 40 1.11 -27.64 -17.37
C ALA A 40 0.67 -26.78 -18.58
N ALA A 41 -0.46 -26.08 -18.47
CA ALA A 41 -0.96 -25.20 -19.53
C ALA A 41 -0.04 -23.98 -19.75
N GLU A 42 0.45 -23.38 -18.66
CA GLU A 42 1.27 -22.17 -18.68
C GLU A 42 2.78 -22.45 -18.80
N LYS A 43 3.20 -23.73 -18.84
CA LYS A 43 4.60 -24.18 -18.85
C LYS A 43 5.44 -23.60 -17.70
N LEU A 44 4.82 -23.45 -16.54
CA LEU A 44 5.46 -22.94 -15.33
C LEU A 44 5.99 -24.09 -14.45
N ASN A 45 6.69 -23.73 -13.38
CA ASN A 45 7.04 -24.67 -12.31
C ASN A 45 6.06 -24.54 -11.14
N ARG A 46 5.68 -25.66 -10.50
CA ARG A 46 4.81 -25.67 -9.31
C ARG A 46 5.31 -24.70 -8.22
N SER A 47 6.62 -24.73 -7.93
CA SER A 47 7.23 -23.84 -6.93
C SER A 47 7.19 -22.37 -7.31
N GLU A 48 7.20 -22.05 -8.60
CA GLU A 48 7.09 -20.67 -9.09
C GLU A 48 5.64 -20.18 -8.97
N PHE A 49 4.69 -20.99 -9.42
CA PHE A 49 3.27 -20.73 -9.24
C PHE A 49 2.90 -20.49 -7.77
N ILE A 50 3.36 -21.36 -6.86
CA ILE A 50 3.11 -21.23 -5.42
C ILE A 50 3.73 -19.93 -4.87
N ARG A 51 4.94 -19.55 -5.31
CA ARG A 51 5.57 -18.29 -4.88
C ARG A 51 4.77 -17.08 -5.33
N GLU A 52 4.32 -17.04 -6.58
CA GLU A 52 3.53 -15.92 -7.09
C GLU A 52 2.16 -15.84 -6.40
N ALA A 53 1.49 -16.98 -6.22
CA ALA A 53 0.24 -17.05 -5.47
C ALA A 53 0.41 -16.52 -4.02
N MET A 54 1.49 -16.90 -3.34
CA MET A 54 1.80 -16.39 -1.99
C MET A 54 2.07 -14.88 -1.98
N LYS A 55 2.84 -14.35 -2.95
CA LYS A 55 3.10 -12.91 -3.05
C LYS A 55 1.82 -12.12 -3.22
N LEU A 56 0.97 -12.55 -4.16
CA LEU A 56 -0.34 -11.94 -4.42
C LEU A 56 -1.23 -11.97 -3.18
N TYR A 57 -1.29 -13.11 -2.49
CA TYR A 57 -2.07 -13.25 -1.27
C TYR A 57 -1.60 -12.29 -0.16
N ILE A 58 -0.29 -12.19 0.06
CA ILE A 58 0.29 -11.27 1.06
C ILE A 58 -0.02 -9.82 0.70
N GLN A 59 0.15 -9.44 -0.57
CA GLN A 59 -0.12 -8.08 -1.03
C GLN A 59 -1.59 -7.70 -0.83
N GLU A 60 -2.51 -8.60 -1.18
CA GLU A 60 -3.94 -8.37 -1.01
C GLU A 60 -4.32 -8.25 0.48
N ARG A 61 -3.74 -9.07 1.36
CA ARG A 61 -3.94 -8.96 2.81
C ARG A 61 -3.46 -7.62 3.35
N LYS A 62 -2.25 -7.16 2.96
CA LYS A 62 -1.73 -5.83 3.34
C LYS A 62 -2.65 -4.71 2.87
N ARG A 63 -3.13 -4.79 1.62
CA ARG A 63 -4.04 -3.80 1.03
C ARG A 63 -5.35 -3.69 1.83
N ARG A 64 -5.90 -4.82 2.27
CA ARG A 64 -7.11 -4.85 3.12
C ARG A 64 -6.85 -4.22 4.49
N THR A 65 -5.76 -4.59 5.15
CA THR A 65 -5.39 -4.04 6.46
C THR A 65 -5.24 -2.53 6.42
N ILE A 66 -4.56 -1.97 5.41
CA ILE A 66 -4.42 -0.51 5.27
C ILE A 66 -5.79 0.17 5.13
N ARG A 67 -6.71 -0.40 4.33
CA ARG A 67 -8.06 0.17 4.19
C ARG A 67 -8.86 0.14 5.49
N GLU A 68 -8.77 -0.95 6.24
CA GLU A 68 -9.46 -1.09 7.53
C GLU A 68 -8.90 -0.09 8.55
N GLN A 69 -7.57 0.02 8.64
CA GLN A 69 -6.90 1.01 9.48
C GLN A 69 -7.30 2.43 9.10
N MET A 70 -7.37 2.73 7.79
CA MET A 70 -7.75 4.06 7.33
C MET A 70 -9.19 4.39 7.68
N LYS A 71 -10.12 3.46 7.44
CA LYS A 71 -11.53 3.63 7.83
C LYS A 71 -11.63 3.91 9.33
N LYS A 72 -10.93 3.13 10.15
CA LYS A 72 -10.93 3.29 11.60
C LYS A 72 -10.40 4.68 12.01
N GLY A 73 -9.23 5.09 11.49
CA GLY A 73 -8.66 6.40 11.78
C GLY A 73 -9.57 7.56 11.37
N TYR A 74 -10.23 7.47 10.20
CA TYR A 74 -11.21 8.48 9.78
C TYR A 74 -12.42 8.55 10.70
N MET A 75 -12.93 7.41 11.17
CA MET A 75 -14.05 7.38 12.11
C MET A 75 -13.66 7.94 13.48
N GLU A 76 -12.47 7.64 13.97
CA GLU A 76 -11.95 8.15 15.25
C GLU A 76 -11.77 9.67 15.21
N MET A 77 -11.29 10.20 14.08
CA MET A 77 -11.04 11.63 13.90
C MET A 77 -12.24 12.39 13.31
N ALA A 78 -13.38 11.73 13.06
CA ALA A 78 -14.52 12.32 12.35
C ALA A 78 -15.00 13.64 12.98
N LYS A 79 -15.06 13.69 14.33
CA LYS A 79 -15.49 14.89 15.06
C LYS A 79 -14.51 16.06 14.90
N ILE A 80 -13.21 15.78 14.95
CA ILE A 80 -12.16 16.80 14.79
C ILE A 80 -12.14 17.29 13.34
N ASN A 81 -12.18 16.38 12.38
CA ASN A 81 -12.23 16.72 10.96
C ASN A 81 -13.47 17.58 10.63
N LEU A 82 -14.62 17.26 11.23
CA LEU A 82 -15.84 18.04 11.06
C LEU A 82 -15.71 19.45 11.66
N ALA A 83 -15.14 19.57 12.86
CA ALA A 83 -14.92 20.87 13.49
C ALA A 83 -13.98 21.75 12.64
N LEU A 84 -12.84 21.20 12.21
CA LEU A 84 -11.87 21.91 11.36
C LEU A 84 -12.49 22.34 10.02
N ALA A 85 -13.29 21.48 9.39
CA ALA A 85 -13.98 21.83 8.14
C ALA A 85 -15.01 22.95 8.34
N GLY A 86 -15.59 23.06 9.53
CA GLY A 86 -16.55 24.11 9.87
C GLY A 86 -15.93 25.44 10.29
N GLU A 87 -14.68 25.45 10.77
CA GLU A 87 -14.04 26.64 11.37
C GLU A 87 -13.93 27.83 10.42
N ASN A 88 -13.77 27.59 9.10
CA ASN A 88 -13.61 28.65 8.10
C ASN A 88 -14.69 28.66 7.01
N PHE A 89 -15.73 27.85 7.14
CA PHE A 89 -16.73 27.64 6.08
C PHE A 89 -17.40 28.95 5.61
N ALA A 90 -17.72 29.85 6.53
CA ALA A 90 -18.34 31.13 6.20
C ALA A 90 -17.41 32.07 5.41
N LEU A 91 -16.13 32.12 5.78
CA LEU A 91 -15.12 32.95 5.12
C LEU A 91 -14.80 32.41 3.72
N GLU A 92 -14.72 31.09 3.56
CA GLU A 92 -14.52 30.44 2.26
C GLU A 92 -15.70 30.70 1.32
N HIS A 93 -16.93 30.64 1.83
CA HIS A 93 -18.14 30.93 1.06
C HIS A 93 -18.18 32.38 0.58
N GLU A 94 -17.91 33.35 1.46
CA GLU A 94 -17.88 34.78 1.11
C GLU A 94 -16.82 35.08 0.05
N VAL A 95 -15.62 34.50 0.19
CA VAL A 95 -14.55 34.64 -0.79
C VAL A 95 -14.95 34.02 -2.14
N SER A 96 -15.54 32.83 -2.14
CA SER A 96 -15.99 32.17 -3.38
C SER A 96 -17.04 33.00 -4.14
N GLU A 97 -17.99 33.60 -3.43
CA GLU A 97 -19.02 34.45 -4.03
C GLU A 97 -18.40 35.72 -4.66
N LEU A 98 -17.44 36.35 -3.98
CA LEU A 98 -16.71 37.52 -4.51
C LEU A 98 -15.91 37.18 -5.78
N TYR A 99 -15.25 36.02 -5.82
CA TYR A 99 -14.52 35.57 -7.01
C TYR A 99 -15.46 35.27 -8.19
N ASN A 100 -16.59 34.58 -7.93
CA ASN A 100 -17.57 34.25 -8.96
C ASN A 100 -18.26 35.49 -9.51
N GLY A 101 -18.58 36.47 -8.66
CA GLY A 101 -19.14 37.75 -9.08
C GLY A 101 -18.21 38.52 -10.02
N ARG A 102 -16.91 38.63 -9.68
CA ARG A 102 -15.93 39.29 -10.56
C ARG A 102 -15.78 38.59 -11.91
N LEU A 103 -15.76 37.26 -11.92
CA LEU A 103 -15.68 36.50 -13.18
C LEU A 103 -16.93 36.69 -14.06
N SER A 104 -18.09 37.03 -13.48
CA SER A 104 -19.31 37.32 -14.24
C SER A 104 -19.40 38.77 -14.76
N GLU A 105 -18.64 39.70 -14.19
CA GLU A 105 -18.57 41.09 -14.65
C GLU A 105 -17.57 41.27 -15.82
N ASP A 106 -16.67 40.30 -16.02
CA ASP A 106 -15.66 40.30 -17.09
C ASP A 106 -16.14 39.65 -18.42
N TYR A 107 -17.45 39.33 -18.57
CA TYR A 107 -18.07 38.80 -19.81
C TYR A 107 -19.20 39.69 -20.35
#